data_AF-A0A8J4CCA5-F1
#
_entry.id   AF-A0A8J4CCA5-F1
#
_cell.length_a   1.000
_cell.length_b   1.000
_cell.length_c   1.000
_cell.angle_alpha   90.00
_cell.angle_beta   90.00
_cell.angle_gamma   90.00
#
_symmetry.space_group_name_H-M   'P 1'
#
loop_
_entity.id
_entity.type
_entity.pdbx_description
1 polymer ?
#
loop_
_entity_poly.entity_id
_entity_poly.type
_entity_poly.pdbx_seq_one_letter_code
_entity_poly.pdbx_strand_id
1 'polypeptide(L)'
;MTRLWRGGGMKLAAVLAMTSVILALCGFHIYKLVVESLQPCEMTYMYPSYTVVVIATSTRSSPVQSKKNLSSVTIHRITAAVKELGGTKYRLWRYTGDDPGRRRGSGLVLPVLFIPGNNGSHEMARSLASETTRRFSRLGMQILDPVELVWYMLDLEGELSAFDGRILEAQVKFALAAMKHLAAAHNITIADSGSSNNAIGAQAWDKAPGERRRRLHQHPGLVVVGHSMGGVVAADALARAAEDPELGPSIAALLVTLGAPHARPPVPGDPSLQSFYARAAGRPRPVLPLLSIAGGVADYQVATELTNPEGLTPQGMWRWLALPNLPGGWCPSDHNSLVWCNQLMVRLGQAMVDLAQ
;
A
#
# COMPACT_ATOMS: atom_id res chain seq x y z
N MET A 1 -31.28 -66.01 -9.81
CA MET A 1 -30.64 -64.91 -10.57
C MET A 1 -30.12 -63.75 -9.72
N THR A 2 -30.01 -63.87 -8.39
CA THR A 2 -29.63 -62.76 -7.48
C THR A 2 -28.21 -62.85 -6.89
N ARG A 3 -27.37 -63.81 -7.31
CA ARG A 3 -25.96 -63.92 -6.85
C ARG A 3 -24.91 -63.37 -7.82
N LEU A 4 -25.28 -62.99 -9.05
CA LEU A 4 -24.34 -62.46 -10.05
C LEU A 4 -24.13 -60.94 -9.99
N TRP A 5 -24.98 -60.22 -9.24
CA TRP A 5 -24.94 -58.74 -9.18
C TRP A 5 -24.17 -58.15 -7.99
N ARG A 6 -23.84 -58.95 -6.97
CA ARG A 6 -23.04 -58.48 -5.81
C ARG A 6 -21.54 -58.39 -6.10
N GLY A 7 -21.02 -59.19 -7.03
CA GLY A 7 -19.59 -59.22 -7.36
C GLY A 7 -19.13 -58.11 -8.32
N GLY A 8 -20.01 -57.62 -9.19
CA GLY A 8 -19.68 -56.58 -10.18
C GLY A 8 -19.61 -55.18 -9.59
N GLY A 9 -20.55 -54.84 -8.69
CA GLY A 9 -20.59 -53.52 -8.04
C GLY A 9 -19.39 -53.26 -7.12
N MET A 10 -18.93 -54.27 -6.37
CA MET A 10 -17.73 -54.14 -5.53
C MET A 10 -16.45 -53.97 -6.36
N LYS A 11 -16.34 -54.64 -7.51
CA LYS A 11 -15.19 -54.47 -8.41
C LYS A 11 -15.18 -53.08 -9.06
N LEU A 12 -16.35 -52.59 -9.50
CA LEU A 12 -16.48 -51.24 -10.06
C LEU A 12 -16.17 -50.16 -9.01
N ALA A 13 -16.69 -50.30 -7.79
CA ALA A 13 -16.40 -49.38 -6.69
C ALA A 13 -14.91 -49.35 -6.31
N ALA A 14 -14.25 -50.51 -6.29
CA ALA A 14 -12.81 -50.59 -6.04
C ALA A 14 -11.99 -49.94 -7.16
N VAL A 15 -12.37 -50.13 -8.42
CA VAL A 15 -11.72 -49.46 -9.57
C VAL A 15 -11.88 -47.95 -9.48
N LEU A 16 -13.10 -47.45 -9.22
CA LEU A 16 -13.37 -46.02 -9.08
C LEU A 16 -12.58 -45.40 -7.92
N ALA A 17 -12.54 -46.07 -6.77
CA ALA A 17 -11.76 -45.64 -5.62
C ALA A 17 -10.26 -45.58 -5.94
N MET A 18 -9.70 -46.61 -6.58
CA MET A 18 -8.30 -46.60 -7.00
C MET A 18 -8.01 -45.50 -8.03
N THR A 19 -8.88 -45.28 -9.02
CA THR A 19 -8.71 -44.19 -9.98
C THR A 19 -8.77 -42.82 -9.32
N SER A 20 -9.65 -42.62 -8.32
CA SER A 20 -9.73 -41.38 -7.55
C SER A 20 -8.44 -41.13 -6.76
N VAL A 21 -7.89 -42.18 -6.14
CA VAL A 21 -6.62 -42.08 -5.38
C VAL A 21 -5.46 -41.79 -6.34
N ILE A 22 -5.38 -42.45 -7.48
CA ILE A 22 -4.35 -42.20 -8.49
C ILE A 22 -4.45 -40.77 -9.03
N LEU A 23 -5.64 -40.29 -9.36
CA LEU A 23 -5.84 -38.90 -9.81
C LEU A 23 -5.49 -37.89 -8.73
N ALA A 24 -5.80 -38.15 -7.47
CA ALA A 24 -5.41 -37.30 -6.35
C ALA A 24 -3.89 -37.28 -6.15
N LEU A 25 -3.22 -38.43 -6.26
CA LEU A 25 -1.76 -38.54 -6.16
C LEU A 25 -1.05 -37.89 -7.35
N CYS A 26 -1.53 -38.11 -8.57
CA CYS A 26 -1.04 -37.43 -9.78
C CYS A 26 -1.26 -35.92 -9.67
N GLY A 27 -2.44 -35.48 -9.23
CA GLY A 27 -2.74 -34.08 -8.99
C GLY A 27 -1.81 -33.47 -7.94
N PHE A 28 -1.58 -34.16 -6.82
CA PHE A 28 -0.65 -33.73 -5.78
C PHE A 28 0.80 -33.68 -6.28
N HIS A 29 1.22 -34.65 -7.08
CA HIS A 29 2.59 -34.70 -7.62
C HIS A 29 2.83 -33.63 -8.68
N ILE A 30 1.88 -33.42 -9.60
CA ILE A 30 1.91 -32.32 -10.57
C ILE A 30 1.87 -30.98 -9.83
N TYR A 31 1.01 -30.84 -8.81
CA TYR A 31 0.96 -29.65 -7.97
C TYR A 31 2.33 -29.37 -7.34
N LYS A 32 2.96 -30.39 -6.74
CA LYS A 32 4.30 -30.24 -6.15
C LYS A 32 5.36 -29.86 -7.18
N LEU A 33 5.42 -30.55 -8.31
CA LEU A 33 6.43 -30.28 -9.35
C LEU A 33 6.23 -28.91 -10.01
N VAL A 34 4.99 -28.55 -10.33
CA VAL A 34 4.69 -27.32 -11.06
C VAL A 34 4.65 -26.13 -10.11
N VAL A 35 3.87 -26.17 -9.03
CA VAL A 35 3.67 -25.00 -8.16
C VAL A 35 4.92 -24.64 -7.36
N GLU A 36 5.67 -25.62 -6.86
CA GLU A 36 6.91 -25.36 -6.11
C GLU A 36 8.03 -24.86 -7.04
N SER A 37 8.05 -25.30 -8.30
CA SER A 37 8.98 -24.75 -9.32
C SER A 37 8.63 -23.33 -9.80
N LEU A 38 7.35 -22.92 -9.67
CA LEU A 38 6.87 -21.60 -10.08
C LEU A 38 7.11 -20.51 -9.02
N GLN A 39 7.56 -20.86 -7.81
CA GLN A 39 7.87 -19.91 -6.72
C GLN A 39 9.38 -19.83 -6.40
N PRO A 40 10.27 -19.46 -7.36
CA PRO A 40 11.70 -19.31 -7.08
C PRO A 40 12.02 -18.03 -6.26
N CYS A 41 11.04 -17.49 -5.54
CA CYS A 41 11.24 -16.28 -4.78
C CYS A 41 11.89 -16.56 -3.43
N GLU A 42 12.94 -15.81 -3.11
CA GLU A 42 13.58 -15.87 -1.80
C GLU A 42 12.95 -14.85 -0.84
N MET A 43 12.84 -15.21 0.43
CA MET A 43 12.35 -14.28 1.44
C MET A 43 13.38 -13.16 1.66
N THR A 44 12.91 -11.91 1.71
CA THR A 44 13.74 -10.79 2.16
C THR A 44 14.08 -10.99 3.66
N TYR A 45 15.35 -10.94 4.04
CA TYR A 45 15.77 -11.02 5.45
C TYR A 45 15.97 -9.61 6.05
N MET A 46 15.54 -9.43 7.29
CA MET A 46 15.65 -8.17 8.05
C MET A 46 15.35 -8.37 9.54
N TYR A 47 15.60 -7.34 10.36
CA TYR A 47 15.31 -7.30 11.80
C TYR A 47 14.37 -6.13 12.11
N PRO A 48 13.09 -6.22 11.72
CA PRO A 48 12.23 -5.05 11.69
C PRO A 48 11.91 -4.55 13.11
N SER A 49 11.91 -3.24 13.29
CA SER A 49 11.41 -2.57 14.47
C SER A 49 10.29 -1.60 14.11
N TYR A 50 9.34 -1.45 15.01
CA TYR A 50 8.18 -0.60 14.83
C TYR A 50 7.87 0.20 16.10
N THR A 51 7.27 1.36 15.89
CA THR A 51 6.73 2.19 16.97
C THR A 51 5.29 2.56 16.65
N VAL A 52 4.42 2.48 17.65
CA VAL A 52 3.03 2.92 17.51
C VAL A 52 3.03 4.44 17.37
N VAL A 53 2.34 4.95 16.35
CA VAL A 53 2.10 6.38 16.21
C VAL A 53 0.91 6.74 17.10
N VAL A 54 1.21 7.31 18.27
CA VAL A 54 0.17 7.80 19.17
C VAL A 54 -0.45 9.05 18.58
N ILE A 55 -1.70 8.91 18.18
CA ILE A 55 -2.51 10.01 17.71
C ILE A 55 -3.16 10.61 18.96
N ALA A 56 -2.54 11.64 19.52
CA ALA A 56 -2.89 12.17 20.84
C ALA A 56 -4.36 12.61 20.90
N THR A 57 -5.20 11.85 21.59
CA THR A 57 -6.54 12.25 22.01
C THR A 57 -6.41 13.39 23.01
N SER A 58 -6.84 14.58 22.62
CA SER A 58 -6.89 15.73 23.54
C SER A 58 -7.96 15.48 24.60
N THR A 59 -7.61 14.72 25.64
CA THR A 59 -8.35 14.59 26.90
C THR A 59 -7.38 14.36 28.04
N ARG A 60 -6.64 15.39 28.44
CA ARG A 60 -6.37 15.69 29.85
C ARG A 60 -5.63 17.02 29.97
N SER A 61 -6.29 17.96 30.63
CA SER A 61 -5.72 19.16 31.23
C SER A 61 -4.57 18.81 32.18
N SER A 62 -3.37 19.32 31.91
CA SER A 62 -2.53 20.02 32.90
C SER A 62 -1.31 20.67 32.23
N PRO A 63 -0.78 21.76 32.82
CA PRO A 63 -0.01 22.77 32.10
C PRO A 63 1.47 22.42 32.05
N VAL A 64 2.17 22.87 31.01
CA VAL A 64 3.47 23.56 31.06
C VAL A 64 3.97 23.80 29.62
N GLN A 65 3.92 25.08 29.27
CA GLN A 65 4.84 25.84 28.43
C GLN A 65 5.63 25.11 27.33
N SER A 66 5.21 25.35 26.08
CA SER A 66 6.04 25.87 24.97
C SER A 66 5.58 25.29 23.63
N LYS A 67 4.49 25.86 23.10
CA LYS A 67 4.14 25.76 21.67
C LYS A 67 3.54 27.10 21.24
N LYS A 68 4.39 28.14 21.16
CA LYS A 68 4.00 29.35 20.43
C LYS A 68 4.16 29.07 18.93
N ASN A 69 3.10 29.40 18.19
CA ASN A 69 2.98 29.45 16.73
C ASN A 69 2.61 28.14 16.02
N LEU A 70 1.60 27.41 16.50
CA LEU A 70 0.82 26.54 15.62
C LEU A 70 -0.47 27.28 15.25
N SER A 71 -0.74 27.44 13.95
CA SER A 71 -1.95 28.13 13.49
C SER A 71 -3.21 27.45 14.02
N SER A 72 -4.26 28.23 14.34
CA SER A 72 -5.55 27.72 14.82
C SER A 72 -6.12 26.61 13.91
N VAL A 73 -5.87 26.72 12.60
CA VAL A 73 -6.26 25.75 11.57
C VAL A 73 -5.54 24.40 11.76
N THR A 74 -4.23 24.40 12.03
CA THR A 74 -3.45 23.17 12.26
C THR A 74 -3.89 22.43 13.53
N ILE A 75 -4.27 23.15 14.58
CA ILE A 75 -4.77 22.55 15.84
C ILE A 75 -6.13 21.88 15.62
N HIS A 76 -7.03 22.54 14.87
CA HIS A 76 -8.33 21.96 14.53
C HIS A 76 -8.19 20.69 13.67
N ARG A 77 -7.30 20.72 12.66
CA ARG A 77 -6.94 19.60 11.78
C ARG A 77 -6.46 18.36 12.55
N ILE A 78 -5.55 18.56 13.50
CA ILE A 78 -5.05 17.46 14.33
C ILE A 78 -6.19 16.87 15.16
N THR A 79 -7.05 17.71 15.74
CA THR A 79 -8.13 17.26 16.64
C THR A 79 -9.20 16.42 15.92
N ALA A 80 -9.53 16.74 14.66
CA ALA A 80 -10.50 15.98 13.87
C ALA A 80 -9.96 14.59 13.46
N ALA A 81 -8.75 14.53 12.89
CA ALA A 81 -8.10 13.26 12.53
C ALA A 81 -7.86 12.37 13.77
N VAL A 82 -7.55 12.99 14.91
CA VAL A 82 -7.40 12.31 16.20
C VAL A 82 -8.69 11.65 16.66
N LYS A 83 -9.82 12.32 16.52
CA LYS A 83 -11.12 11.79 16.94
C LYS A 83 -11.54 10.57 16.12
N GLU A 84 -11.19 10.55 14.83
CA GLU A 84 -11.54 9.46 13.91
C GLU A 84 -10.62 8.23 14.09
N LEU A 85 -9.33 8.42 14.39
CA LEU A 85 -8.39 7.32 14.61
C LEU A 85 -8.44 6.76 16.05
N GLY A 86 -8.63 7.61 17.05
CA GLY A 86 -8.53 7.27 18.48
C GLY A 86 -9.68 6.45 19.05
N GLY A 87 -10.75 6.22 18.27
CA GLY A 87 -11.91 5.40 18.66
C GLY A 87 -12.02 4.06 17.94
N THR A 88 -11.07 3.72 17.06
CA THR A 88 -11.10 2.47 16.29
C THR A 88 -10.18 1.42 16.89
N LYS A 89 -10.41 0.15 16.55
CA LYS A 89 -9.52 -0.97 16.88
C LYS A 89 -8.22 -0.97 16.06
N TYR A 90 -8.18 -0.20 14.98
CA TYR A 90 -7.04 -0.15 14.07
C TYR A 90 -5.93 0.74 14.63
N ARG A 91 -4.69 0.47 14.20
CA ARG A 91 -3.51 1.23 14.63
C ARG A 91 -2.70 1.74 13.45
N LEU A 92 -1.98 2.84 13.69
CA LEU A 92 -0.97 3.35 12.77
C LEU A 92 0.41 3.07 13.36
N TRP A 93 1.23 2.35 12.61
CA TRP A 93 2.60 2.02 12.96
C TRP A 93 3.56 2.84 12.13
N ARG A 94 4.75 3.09 12.69
CA ARG A 94 5.90 3.65 11.97
C ARG A 94 7.03 2.63 11.99
N TYR A 95 7.59 2.34 10.82
CA TYR A 95 8.81 1.55 10.70
C TYR A 95 10.00 2.34 11.28
N THR A 96 10.76 1.71 12.17
CA THR A 96 11.98 2.29 12.76
C THR A 96 13.24 1.51 12.42
N GLY A 97 13.12 0.42 11.68
CA GLY A 97 14.24 -0.24 11.03
C GLY A 97 15.06 -1.18 11.90
N ASP A 98 16.10 -1.72 11.26
CA ASP A 98 17.07 -2.70 11.75
C ASP A 98 18.26 -2.06 12.51
N ASP A 99 18.37 -0.72 12.51
CA ASP A 99 19.41 0.06 13.20
C ASP A 99 18.79 1.23 13.98
N PRO A 100 18.34 1.01 15.22
CA PRO A 100 17.72 2.04 16.06
C PRO A 100 18.69 3.18 16.46
N GLY A 101 19.99 3.05 16.16
CA GLY A 101 21.02 4.05 16.46
C GLY A 101 21.30 5.06 15.36
N ARG A 102 20.73 4.89 14.15
CA ARG A 102 21.00 5.77 13.01
C ARG A 102 20.49 7.19 13.27
N ARG A 103 21.41 8.16 13.36
CA ARG A 103 21.06 9.58 13.43
C ARG A 103 20.40 10.01 12.11
N ARG A 104 19.22 10.63 12.22
CA ARG A 104 18.53 11.25 11.08
C ARG A 104 19.47 12.25 10.39
N GLY A 105 19.65 12.07 9.09
CA GLY A 105 20.28 13.10 8.26
C GLY A 105 19.37 14.32 8.15
N SER A 106 19.93 15.47 7.77
CA SER A 106 19.18 16.71 7.54
C SER A 106 18.42 16.74 6.19
N GLY A 107 18.14 15.57 5.61
CA GLY A 107 17.52 15.42 4.28
C GLY A 107 16.00 15.64 4.29
N LEU A 108 15.42 15.74 3.09
CA LEU A 108 13.97 15.77 2.90
C LEU A 108 13.37 14.40 3.25
N VAL A 109 12.16 14.39 3.79
CA VAL A 109 11.43 13.15 4.12
C VAL A 109 10.25 13.00 3.17
N LEU A 110 10.07 11.80 2.64
CA LEU A 110 8.90 11.39 1.87
C LEU A 110 8.10 10.32 2.65
N PRO A 111 6.98 10.66 3.30
CA PRO A 111 6.09 9.71 3.96
C PRO A 111 5.48 8.71 2.97
N VAL A 112 5.62 7.43 3.33
CA VAL A 112 4.98 6.30 2.67
C VAL A 112 3.89 5.74 3.58
N LEU A 113 2.66 5.58 3.08
CA LEU A 113 1.57 4.91 3.78
C LEU A 113 1.29 3.55 3.17
N PHE A 114 1.52 2.48 3.93
CA PHE A 114 1.19 1.12 3.54
C PHE A 114 -0.17 0.67 4.11
N ILE A 115 -0.98 0.05 3.27
CA ILE A 115 -2.28 -0.51 3.61
C ILE A 115 -2.28 -2.02 3.35
N PRO A 116 -2.43 -2.86 4.40
CA PRO A 116 -2.41 -4.31 4.25
C PRO A 116 -3.69 -4.86 3.61
N GLY A 117 -3.55 -6.06 3.04
CA GLY A 117 -4.65 -6.83 2.47
C GLY A 117 -5.49 -7.63 3.48
N ASN A 118 -6.31 -8.51 2.92
CA ASN A 118 -7.15 -9.46 3.63
C ASN A 118 -6.34 -10.34 4.61
N ASN A 119 -6.77 -10.46 5.86
CA ASN A 119 -6.05 -11.18 6.93
C ASN A 119 -4.59 -10.71 7.13
N GLY A 120 -4.32 -9.46 6.78
CA GLY A 120 -2.98 -8.87 6.76
C GLY A 120 -2.68 -8.01 7.98
N SER A 121 -1.39 -7.88 8.30
CA SER A 121 -0.87 -6.97 9.31
C SER A 121 0.04 -5.90 8.70
N HIS A 122 0.33 -4.86 9.49
CA HIS A 122 1.30 -3.82 9.17
C HIS A 122 2.70 -4.37 8.83
N GLU A 123 3.04 -5.56 9.33
CA GLU A 123 4.34 -6.21 9.13
C GLU A 123 4.57 -6.68 7.70
N MET A 124 3.54 -6.72 6.86
CA MET A 124 3.69 -7.03 5.44
C MET A 124 4.56 -6.02 4.70
N ALA A 125 4.61 -4.77 5.16
CA ALA A 125 5.47 -3.74 4.56
C ALA A 125 6.96 -3.91 4.88
N ARG A 126 7.34 -4.79 5.82
CA ARG A 126 8.68 -4.82 6.41
C ARG A 126 9.79 -4.92 5.38
N SER A 127 9.59 -5.76 4.36
CA SER A 127 10.59 -6.06 3.35
C SER A 127 10.88 -4.84 2.50
N LEU A 128 9.83 -4.16 2.02
CA LEU A 128 9.97 -2.96 1.22
C LEU A 128 10.49 -1.77 2.03
N ALA A 129 10.03 -1.63 3.27
CA ALA A 129 10.52 -0.60 4.20
C ALA A 129 12.02 -0.79 4.54
N SER A 130 12.44 -2.03 4.74
CA SER A 130 13.85 -2.38 4.98
C SER A 130 14.71 -2.12 3.73
N GLU A 131 14.25 -2.51 2.54
CA GLU A 131 14.98 -2.31 1.29
C GLU A 131 15.15 -0.82 0.92
N THR A 132 14.10 -0.01 1.08
CA THR A 132 14.21 1.45 0.88
C THR A 132 15.18 2.08 1.88
N THR A 133 15.15 1.66 3.15
CA THR A 133 16.11 2.11 4.18
C THR A 133 17.55 1.73 3.82
N ARG A 134 17.78 0.49 3.40
CA ARG A 134 19.10 -0.01 2.95
C ARG A 134 19.60 0.73 1.72
N ARG A 135 18.75 0.97 0.73
CA ARG A 135 19.09 1.74 -0.48
C ARG A 135 19.48 3.17 -0.11
N PHE A 136 18.69 3.85 0.71
CA PHE A 136 18.99 5.19 1.19
C PHE A 136 20.33 5.26 1.96
N SER A 137 20.63 4.28 2.82
CA SER A 137 21.94 4.18 3.50
C SER A 137 23.11 4.11 2.54
N ARG A 138 22.96 3.39 1.42
CA ARG A 138 24.02 3.27 0.40
C ARG A 138 24.20 4.54 -0.43
N LEU A 139 23.14 5.33 -0.61
CA LEU A 139 23.17 6.60 -1.35
C LEU A 139 23.76 7.77 -0.53
N GLY A 140 23.65 7.73 0.81
CA GLY A 140 23.97 8.84 1.71
C GLY A 140 25.41 9.38 1.71
N MET A 141 26.30 8.84 0.88
CA MET A 141 27.64 9.39 0.62
C MET A 141 27.78 10.04 -0.77
N GLN A 142 26.78 9.93 -1.65
CA GLN A 142 26.87 10.30 -3.06
C GLN A 142 25.96 11.48 -3.45
N ILE A 143 24.99 11.84 -2.61
CA ILE A 143 23.97 12.87 -2.92
C ILE A 143 24.01 13.97 -1.84
N LEU A 144 23.97 15.24 -2.28
CA LEU A 144 24.04 16.43 -1.41
C LEU A 144 22.81 16.60 -0.51
N ASP A 145 21.61 16.36 -1.04
CA ASP A 145 20.33 16.52 -0.32
C ASP A 145 19.44 15.27 -0.52
N PRO A 146 19.76 14.13 0.11
CA PRO A 146 19.08 12.89 -0.17
C PRO A 146 17.67 12.87 0.46
N VAL A 147 16.71 12.23 -0.22
CA VAL A 147 15.32 12.09 0.23
C VAL A 147 15.10 10.74 0.89
N GLU A 148 14.71 10.73 2.17
CA GLU A 148 14.43 9.52 2.95
C GLU A 148 12.95 9.13 2.85
N LEU A 149 12.66 7.88 2.48
CA LEU A 149 11.32 7.34 2.54
C LEU A 149 11.00 6.87 3.97
N VAL A 150 10.04 7.51 4.63
CA VAL A 150 9.63 7.13 6.00
C VAL A 150 8.31 6.38 5.96
N TRP A 151 8.33 5.13 6.42
CA TRP A 151 7.20 4.22 6.30
C TRP A 151 6.26 4.28 7.50
N TYR A 152 4.98 4.40 7.17
CA TYR A 152 3.83 4.28 8.06
C TYR A 152 2.94 3.16 7.56
N MET A 153 2.37 2.37 8.47
CA MET A 153 1.66 1.15 8.11
C MET A 153 0.39 1.04 8.92
N LEU A 154 -0.73 0.77 8.25
CA LEU A 154 -1.98 0.48 8.93
C LEU A 154 -1.95 -0.94 9.48
N ASP A 155 -2.46 -1.11 10.69
CA ASP A 155 -2.78 -2.38 11.31
C ASP A 155 -4.30 -2.50 11.39
N LEU A 156 -4.85 -3.35 10.53
CA LEU A 156 -6.28 -3.49 10.29
C LEU A 156 -6.86 -4.73 10.99
N GLU A 157 -6.19 -5.20 12.06
CA GLU A 157 -6.61 -6.31 12.92
C GLU A 157 -6.86 -7.63 12.18
N GLY A 158 -6.18 -7.85 11.05
CA GLY A 158 -6.29 -9.09 10.26
C GLY A 158 -7.71 -9.38 9.78
N GLU A 159 -8.54 -8.37 9.55
CA GLU A 159 -9.92 -8.60 9.12
C GLU A 159 -10.02 -9.21 7.71
N LEU A 160 -11.08 -9.98 7.50
CA LEU A 160 -11.38 -10.69 6.25
C LEU A 160 -12.04 -9.77 5.22
N SER A 161 -11.32 -8.72 4.81
CA SER A 161 -11.82 -7.67 3.93
C SER A 161 -12.19 -8.13 2.51
N ALA A 162 -11.73 -9.30 2.08
CA ALA A 162 -12.12 -9.89 0.80
C ALA A 162 -13.55 -10.44 0.79
N PHE A 163 -14.24 -10.48 1.93
CA PHE A 163 -15.56 -11.11 2.08
C PHE A 163 -16.67 -10.16 2.53
N ASP A 164 -16.37 -8.92 2.94
CA ASP A 164 -17.36 -7.98 3.46
C ASP A 164 -17.02 -6.53 3.08
N GLY A 165 -17.90 -5.87 2.32
CA GLY A 165 -17.72 -4.48 1.89
C GLY A 165 -17.83 -3.46 3.02
N ARG A 166 -18.44 -3.81 4.16
CA ARG A 166 -18.52 -2.95 5.34
C ARG A 166 -17.17 -2.87 6.06
N ILE A 167 -16.41 -3.96 6.06
CA ILE A 167 -15.03 -3.98 6.55
C ILE A 167 -14.18 -3.03 5.70
N LEU A 168 -14.27 -3.13 4.37
CA LEU A 168 -13.55 -2.21 3.47
C LEU A 168 -13.92 -0.74 3.73
N GLU A 169 -15.21 -0.45 3.92
CA GLU A 169 -15.65 0.91 4.24
C GLU A 169 -15.05 1.44 5.55
N ALA A 170 -14.91 0.59 6.59
CA ALA A 170 -14.25 0.96 7.84
C ALA A 170 -12.74 1.19 7.64
N GLN A 171 -12.09 0.31 6.87
CA GLN A 171 -10.66 0.42 6.55
C GLN A 171 -10.36 1.69 5.73
N VAL A 172 -11.23 2.07 4.79
CA VAL A 172 -11.11 3.32 4.02
C VAL A 172 -11.17 4.55 4.93
N LYS A 173 -12.13 4.60 5.87
CA LYS A 173 -12.24 5.72 6.82
C LYS A 173 -10.98 5.86 7.66
N PHE A 174 -10.45 4.74 8.16
CA PHE A 174 -9.21 4.73 8.92
C PHE A 174 -8.00 5.18 8.07
N ALA A 175 -7.91 4.72 6.83
CA ALA A 175 -6.86 5.14 5.89
C ALA A 175 -6.93 6.65 5.60
N LEU A 176 -8.13 7.20 5.38
CA LEU A 176 -8.35 8.63 5.16
C LEU A 176 -7.90 9.45 6.38
N ALA A 177 -8.28 9.03 7.58
CA ALA A 177 -7.87 9.71 8.80
C ALA A 177 -6.34 9.62 9.01
N ALA A 178 -5.71 8.50 8.67
CA ALA A 178 -4.26 8.36 8.70
C ALA A 178 -3.59 9.31 7.70
N MET A 179 -4.12 9.47 6.48
CA MET A 179 -3.62 10.46 5.51
C MET A 179 -3.69 11.88 6.07
N LYS A 180 -4.77 12.27 6.76
CA LYS A 180 -4.89 13.57 7.44
C LYS A 180 -3.82 13.76 8.51
N HIS A 181 -3.60 12.75 9.33
CA HIS A 181 -2.56 12.79 10.35
C HIS A 181 -1.18 12.98 9.72
N LEU A 182 -0.85 12.21 8.67
CA LEU A 182 0.44 12.28 7.99
C LEU A 182 0.64 13.60 7.23
N ALA A 183 -0.40 14.12 6.58
CA ALA A 183 -0.37 15.43 5.94
C ALA A 183 0.03 16.53 6.93
N ALA A 184 -0.58 16.52 8.12
CA ALA A 184 -0.26 17.47 9.18
C ALA A 184 1.14 17.23 9.78
N ALA A 185 1.54 15.98 10.00
CA ALA A 185 2.82 15.64 10.60
C ALA A 185 4.02 15.99 9.71
N HIS A 186 3.85 15.94 8.39
CA HIS A 186 4.89 16.21 7.39
C HIS A 186 4.74 17.56 6.67
N ASN A 187 3.83 18.42 7.13
CA ASN A 187 3.53 19.72 6.52
C ASN A 187 3.25 19.63 5.00
N ILE A 188 2.49 18.61 4.58
CA ILE A 188 2.05 18.47 3.20
C ILE A 188 1.05 19.59 2.93
N THR A 189 1.45 20.55 2.09
CA THR A 189 0.60 21.68 1.70
C THR A 189 -0.06 21.34 0.37
N ILE A 190 -1.37 21.51 0.33
CA ILE A 190 -2.17 21.24 -0.85
C ILE A 190 -2.19 22.52 -1.66
N ALA A 191 -1.79 22.44 -2.93
CA ALA A 191 -1.94 23.55 -3.84
C ALA A 191 -3.44 23.84 -3.98
N ASP A 192 -3.89 24.97 -3.44
CA ASP A 192 -5.27 25.40 -3.59
C ASP A 192 -5.61 25.48 -5.09
N SER A 193 -6.64 24.74 -5.51
CA SER A 193 -7.23 24.77 -6.85
C SER A 193 -7.88 26.12 -7.22
N GLY A 194 -7.59 27.19 -6.47
CA GLY A 194 -8.08 28.56 -6.65
C GLY A 194 -6.99 29.61 -6.90
N SER A 195 -5.70 29.26 -6.94
CA SER A 195 -4.63 30.20 -7.31
C SER A 195 -4.07 29.91 -8.70
N SER A 196 -4.92 30.05 -9.73
CA SER A 196 -4.47 30.01 -11.13
C SER A 196 -3.74 31.28 -11.58
N ASN A 197 -3.34 32.16 -10.67
CA ASN A 197 -2.75 33.47 -10.97
C ASN A 197 -1.38 33.71 -10.34
N ASN A 198 -0.58 32.67 -10.09
CA ASN A 198 0.86 32.89 -9.88
C ASN A 198 1.66 32.07 -10.89
N ALA A 199 2.13 32.81 -11.89
CA ALA A 199 3.10 32.41 -12.88
C ALA A 199 4.18 31.49 -12.30
N ILE A 200 4.16 30.22 -12.72
CA ILE A 200 5.33 29.37 -12.70
C ILE A 200 6.29 29.99 -13.73
N GLY A 201 7.17 30.87 -13.26
CA GLY A 201 8.28 31.43 -14.04
C GLY A 201 8.15 32.92 -14.40
N ALA A 202 8.06 33.81 -13.42
CA ALA A 202 8.64 35.17 -13.48
C ALA A 202 8.25 35.98 -12.25
N GLN A 203 9.05 35.95 -11.18
CA GLN A 203 9.29 37.10 -10.27
C GLN A 203 10.10 36.65 -9.05
N ALA A 204 11.40 36.95 -9.09
CA ALA A 204 12.24 37.38 -7.97
C ALA A 204 13.73 37.24 -8.35
N TRP A 205 14.13 37.85 -9.48
CA TRP A 205 15.52 38.23 -9.71
C TRP A 205 15.61 39.71 -9.37
N ASP A 206 15.69 39.99 -8.07
CA ASP A 206 16.22 41.24 -7.51
C ASP A 206 16.01 41.21 -5.99
N LYS A 207 17.01 40.70 -5.26
CA LYS A 207 17.43 41.18 -3.93
C LYS A 207 18.61 40.37 -3.35
N ALA A 208 19.68 41.12 -3.08
CA ALA A 208 20.81 40.93 -2.16
C ALA A 208 21.48 39.54 -1.98
N PRO A 209 22.82 39.44 -2.17
CA PRO A 209 23.59 38.24 -1.85
C PRO A 209 23.84 38.16 -0.34
N GLY A 210 23.22 37.21 0.37
CA GLY A 210 23.52 37.02 1.79
C GLY A 210 22.71 35.96 2.55
N GLU A 211 21.48 35.64 2.15
CA GLU A 211 20.68 34.61 2.83
C GLU A 211 20.47 33.41 1.91
N ARG A 212 21.08 32.25 2.26
CA ARG A 212 20.64 30.93 1.76
C ARG A 212 19.25 30.65 2.34
N ARG A 213 18.21 31.28 1.79
CA ARG A 213 16.83 30.85 2.00
C ARG A 213 16.74 29.43 1.44
N ARG A 214 16.64 28.43 2.34
CA ARG A 214 16.22 27.08 1.98
C ARG A 214 15.02 27.25 1.03
N ARG A 215 15.16 26.84 -0.23
CA ARG A 215 14.02 26.79 -1.14
C ARG A 215 12.94 26.01 -0.38
N LEU A 216 11.76 26.62 -0.19
CA LEU A 216 10.62 25.88 0.34
C LEU A 216 10.31 24.83 -0.74
N HIS A 217 10.90 23.65 -0.64
CA HIS A 217 10.52 22.52 -1.47
C HIS A 217 9.08 22.20 -1.06
N GLN A 218 8.12 22.44 -1.95
CA GLN A 218 6.77 21.94 -1.75
C GLN A 218 6.87 20.42 -1.59
N HIS A 219 6.30 19.88 -0.52
CA HIS A 219 6.34 18.46 -0.26
C HIS A 219 5.56 17.74 -1.36
N PRO A 220 6.11 16.71 -2.03
CA PRO A 220 5.51 16.11 -3.22
C PRO A 220 4.22 15.30 -2.96
N GLY A 221 3.65 15.33 -1.75
CA GLY A 221 2.57 14.45 -1.31
C GLY A 221 3.03 13.12 -0.69
N LEU A 222 2.07 12.24 -0.37
CA LEU A 222 2.28 10.89 0.16
C LEU A 222 2.57 9.89 -0.96
N VAL A 223 3.44 8.91 -0.69
CA VAL A 223 3.45 7.66 -1.48
C VAL A 223 2.51 6.68 -0.79
N VAL A 224 1.51 6.15 -1.50
CA VAL A 224 0.58 5.17 -0.94
C VAL A 224 0.86 3.81 -1.55
N VAL A 225 1.01 2.79 -0.71
CA VAL A 225 1.27 1.41 -1.13
C VAL A 225 0.17 0.53 -0.59
N GLY A 226 -0.52 -0.22 -1.45
CA GLY A 226 -1.58 -1.13 -1.03
C GLY A 226 -1.38 -2.54 -1.55
N HIS A 227 -1.49 -3.54 -0.67
CA HIS A 227 -1.44 -4.95 -1.04
C HIS A 227 -2.85 -5.55 -1.07
N SER A 228 -3.18 -6.33 -2.09
CA SER A 228 -4.46 -7.02 -2.20
C SER A 228 -5.64 -6.05 -2.02
N MET A 229 -6.62 -6.40 -1.19
CA MET A 229 -7.72 -5.53 -0.79
C MET A 229 -7.27 -4.18 -0.20
N GLY A 230 -6.07 -4.09 0.37
CA GLY A 230 -5.48 -2.82 0.82
C GLY A 230 -5.18 -1.84 -0.31
N GLY A 231 -4.92 -2.32 -1.53
CA GLY A 231 -4.84 -1.47 -2.73
C GLY A 231 -6.18 -0.92 -3.15
N VAL A 232 -7.26 -1.68 -2.99
CA VAL A 232 -8.64 -1.22 -3.22
C VAL A 232 -9.04 -0.17 -2.19
N VAL A 233 -8.69 -0.40 -0.92
CA VAL A 233 -8.84 0.58 0.17
C VAL A 233 -8.05 1.86 -0.12
N ALA A 234 -6.78 1.74 -0.55
CA ALA A 234 -5.94 2.88 -0.92
C ALA A 234 -6.57 3.72 -2.03
N ALA A 235 -7.03 3.08 -3.10
CA ALA A 235 -7.64 3.77 -4.24
C ALA A 235 -8.92 4.52 -3.83
N ASP A 236 -9.83 3.89 -3.08
CA ASP A 236 -11.07 4.54 -2.61
C ASP A 236 -10.79 5.64 -1.57
N ALA A 237 -9.82 5.45 -0.68
CA ALA A 237 -9.38 6.48 0.25
C ALA A 237 -8.82 7.72 -0.47
N LEU A 238 -8.04 7.53 -1.52
CA LEU A 238 -7.52 8.63 -2.35
C LEU A 238 -8.61 9.36 -3.14
N ALA A 239 -9.60 8.62 -3.65
CA ALA A 239 -10.77 9.24 -4.30
C ALA A 239 -11.54 10.14 -3.31
N ARG A 240 -11.76 9.67 -2.08
CA ARG A 240 -12.41 10.47 -1.03
C ARG A 240 -11.54 11.62 -0.54
N ALA A 241 -10.23 11.41 -0.45
CA ALA A 241 -9.29 12.46 -0.09
C ALA A 241 -9.29 13.60 -1.12
N ALA A 242 -9.48 13.29 -2.40
CA ALA A 242 -9.56 14.30 -3.46
C ALA A 242 -10.75 15.27 -3.29
N GLU A 243 -11.85 14.78 -2.73
CA GLU A 243 -13.05 15.56 -2.43
C GLU A 243 -13.02 16.19 -1.02
N ASP A 244 -12.09 15.76 -0.16
CA ASP A 244 -11.97 16.24 1.21
C ASP A 244 -11.31 17.64 1.23
N PRO A 245 -11.96 18.67 1.81
CA PRO A 245 -11.42 20.03 1.84
C PRO A 245 -10.07 20.17 2.56
N GLU A 246 -9.71 19.22 3.43
CA GLU A 246 -8.46 19.24 4.17
C GLU A 246 -7.32 18.52 3.45
N LEU A 247 -7.62 17.60 2.53
CA LEU A 247 -6.64 16.77 1.80
C LEU A 247 -6.51 17.15 0.32
N GLY A 248 -7.62 17.43 -0.35
CA GLY A 248 -7.65 17.79 -1.76
C GLY A 248 -7.04 16.74 -2.73
N PRO A 249 -7.06 17.03 -4.03
CA PRO A 249 -6.69 16.06 -5.07
C PRO A 249 -5.19 15.75 -5.13
N SER A 250 -4.34 16.59 -4.52
CA SER A 250 -2.88 16.52 -4.62
C SER A 250 -2.21 15.94 -3.37
N ILE A 251 -2.96 15.25 -2.51
CA ILE A 251 -2.42 14.68 -1.26
C ILE A 251 -1.36 13.59 -1.50
N ALA A 252 -1.44 12.89 -2.63
CA ALA A 252 -0.53 11.79 -2.96
C ALA A 252 0.32 12.09 -4.19
N ALA A 253 1.56 11.63 -4.15
CA ALA A 253 2.54 11.70 -5.22
C ALA A 253 2.47 10.49 -6.16
N LEU A 254 2.19 9.33 -5.58
CA LEU A 254 2.27 8.02 -6.24
C LEU A 254 1.39 7.00 -5.51
N LEU A 255 0.66 6.19 -6.27
CA LEU A 255 0.00 4.99 -5.79
C LEU A 255 0.70 3.74 -6.35
N VAL A 256 1.16 2.85 -5.47
CA VAL A 256 1.68 1.53 -5.83
C VAL A 256 0.74 0.46 -5.30
N THR A 257 0.30 -0.47 -6.15
CA THR A 257 -0.57 -1.58 -5.72
C THR A 257 0.01 -2.92 -6.10
N LEU A 258 -0.03 -3.85 -5.15
CA LEU A 258 0.57 -5.18 -5.25
C LEU A 258 -0.56 -6.23 -5.17
N GLY A 259 -0.91 -6.86 -6.28
CA GLY A 259 -1.95 -7.88 -6.35
C GLY A 259 -3.34 -7.36 -6.00
N ALA A 260 -3.61 -6.07 -6.18
CA ALA A 260 -4.85 -5.44 -5.75
C ALA A 260 -5.96 -5.66 -6.79
N PRO A 261 -7.10 -6.30 -6.44
CA PRO A 261 -8.17 -6.61 -7.38
C PRO A 261 -9.04 -5.38 -7.68
N HIS A 262 -8.52 -4.39 -8.41
CA HIS A 262 -9.22 -3.13 -8.72
C HIS A 262 -10.48 -3.31 -9.57
N ALA A 263 -10.47 -4.24 -10.52
CA ALA A 263 -11.54 -4.37 -11.52
C ALA A 263 -12.84 -4.93 -10.94
N ARG A 264 -12.75 -5.90 -10.02
CA ARG A 264 -13.89 -6.55 -9.37
C ARG A 264 -13.45 -7.37 -8.15
N PRO A 265 -14.37 -7.74 -7.24
CA PRO A 265 -14.06 -8.57 -6.08
C PRO A 265 -13.35 -9.89 -6.45
N PRO A 266 -12.32 -10.31 -5.68
CA PRO A 266 -11.66 -11.60 -5.88
C PRO A 266 -12.56 -12.76 -5.45
N VAL A 267 -13.37 -12.56 -4.40
CA VAL A 267 -14.40 -13.50 -3.95
C VAL A 267 -15.77 -12.92 -4.33
N PRO A 268 -16.39 -13.36 -5.43
CA PRO A 268 -17.73 -12.91 -5.80
C PRO A 268 -18.79 -13.54 -4.87
N GLY A 269 -19.95 -12.89 -4.77
CA GLY A 269 -21.15 -13.46 -4.13
C GLY A 269 -21.69 -12.68 -2.93
N ASP A 270 -20.87 -11.87 -2.25
CA ASP A 270 -21.36 -11.02 -1.15
C ASP A 270 -21.98 -9.72 -1.69
N PRO A 271 -23.24 -9.39 -1.35
CA PRO A 271 -23.90 -8.17 -1.84
C PRO A 271 -23.25 -6.88 -1.34
N SER A 272 -22.73 -6.88 -0.11
CA SER A 272 -22.11 -5.69 0.48
C SER A 272 -20.78 -5.37 -0.21
N LEU A 273 -20.01 -6.40 -0.56
CA LEU A 273 -18.76 -6.29 -1.29
C LEU A 273 -19.01 -5.78 -2.72
N GLN A 274 -19.99 -6.33 -3.43
CA GLN A 274 -20.40 -5.82 -4.75
C GLN A 274 -20.82 -4.36 -4.69
N SER A 275 -21.62 -3.99 -3.69
CA SER A 275 -22.07 -2.61 -3.46
C SER A 275 -20.92 -1.65 -3.16
N PHE A 276 -19.88 -2.12 -2.44
CA PHE A 276 -18.67 -1.35 -2.21
C PHE A 276 -17.94 -1.05 -3.53
N TYR A 277 -17.69 -2.07 -4.36
CA TYR A 277 -17.00 -1.91 -5.64
C TYR A 277 -17.77 -1.01 -6.61
N ALA A 278 -19.09 -1.18 -6.70
CA ALA A 278 -19.93 -0.33 -7.54
C ALA A 278 -19.86 1.15 -7.12
N ARG A 279 -19.92 1.42 -5.81
CA ARG A 279 -19.76 2.79 -5.29
C ARG A 279 -18.35 3.33 -5.57
N ALA A 280 -17.31 2.54 -5.34
CA ALA A 280 -15.93 2.95 -5.57
C ALA A 280 -15.65 3.26 -7.05
N ALA A 281 -16.20 2.46 -7.98
CA ALA A 281 -16.07 2.69 -9.41
C ALA A 281 -16.79 3.98 -9.87
N GLY A 282 -17.87 4.37 -9.20
CA GLY A 282 -18.63 5.59 -9.49
C GLY A 282 -18.03 6.89 -8.93
N ARG A 283 -16.95 6.83 -8.14
CA ARG A 283 -16.33 8.03 -7.55
C ARG A 283 -15.39 8.73 -8.54
N PRO A 284 -15.39 10.07 -8.60
CA PRO A 284 -14.33 10.84 -9.25
C PRO A 284 -12.95 10.43 -8.73
N ARG A 285 -11.97 10.34 -9.63
CA ARG A 285 -10.60 9.94 -9.30
C ARG A 285 -9.62 11.11 -9.46
N PRO A 286 -8.65 11.28 -8.55
CA PRO A 286 -7.58 12.26 -8.73
C PRO A 286 -6.65 11.85 -9.88
N VAL A 287 -5.98 12.84 -10.47
CA VAL A 287 -4.90 12.59 -11.43
C VAL A 287 -3.64 12.22 -10.65
N LEU A 288 -3.34 10.93 -10.60
CA LEU A 288 -2.27 10.38 -9.77
C LEU A 288 -1.45 9.34 -10.55
N PRO A 289 -0.10 9.41 -10.56
CA PRO A 289 0.74 8.33 -11.05
C PRO A 289 0.44 7.01 -10.32
N LEU A 290 0.25 5.94 -11.08
CA LEU A 290 -0.13 4.62 -10.53
C LEU A 290 0.75 3.50 -11.09
N LEU A 291 1.28 2.66 -10.21
CA LEU A 291 1.97 1.42 -10.56
C LEU A 291 1.22 0.24 -9.97
N SER A 292 0.62 -0.61 -10.81
CA SER A 292 -0.03 -1.87 -10.39
C SER A 292 0.84 -3.06 -10.80
N ILE A 293 1.17 -3.93 -9.84
CA ILE A 293 1.98 -5.14 -10.06
C ILE A 293 1.16 -6.38 -9.69
N ALA A 294 0.98 -7.29 -10.63
CA ALA A 294 0.29 -8.57 -10.44
C ALA A 294 1.27 -9.73 -10.21
N GLY A 295 0.89 -10.72 -9.39
CA GLY A 295 1.71 -11.90 -9.11
C GLY A 295 1.81 -12.91 -10.27
N GLY A 296 0.96 -12.77 -11.28
CA GLY A 296 0.92 -13.65 -12.45
C GLY A 296 0.19 -14.96 -12.18
N VAL A 297 0.56 -16.00 -12.92
CA VAL A 297 -0.01 -17.36 -12.81
C VAL A 297 0.17 -18.01 -11.44
N ALA A 298 1.10 -17.48 -10.65
CA ALA A 298 1.42 -17.91 -9.31
C ALA A 298 0.45 -17.36 -8.25
N ASP A 299 -0.28 -16.29 -8.56
CA ASP A 299 -1.28 -15.69 -7.66
C ASP A 299 -2.63 -16.38 -7.84
N TYR A 300 -2.89 -17.37 -6.99
CA TYR A 300 -4.16 -18.10 -6.98
C TYR A 300 -5.27 -17.38 -6.20
N GLN A 301 -4.97 -16.30 -5.47
CA GLN A 301 -5.99 -15.57 -4.71
C GLN A 301 -6.61 -14.46 -5.58
N VAL A 302 -5.80 -13.83 -6.42
CA VAL A 302 -6.23 -12.73 -7.29
C VAL A 302 -5.72 -12.98 -8.70
N ALA A 303 -6.65 -13.30 -9.61
CA ALA A 303 -6.33 -13.42 -11.03
C ALA A 303 -5.75 -12.11 -11.58
N THR A 304 -4.78 -12.21 -12.47
CA THR A 304 -4.00 -11.07 -12.98
C THR A 304 -4.91 -9.99 -13.55
N GLU A 305 -5.94 -10.35 -14.32
CA GLU A 305 -6.88 -9.43 -14.97
C GLU A 305 -7.65 -8.57 -13.96
N LEU A 306 -7.83 -9.04 -12.72
CA LEU A 306 -8.51 -8.27 -11.68
C LEU A 306 -7.67 -7.09 -11.19
N THR A 307 -6.36 -7.16 -11.40
CA THR A 307 -5.41 -6.13 -10.97
C THR A 307 -5.24 -4.97 -11.93
N ASN A 308 -5.95 -5.00 -13.07
CA ASN A 308 -5.98 -3.92 -14.02
C ASN A 308 -6.49 -2.62 -13.33
N PRO A 309 -5.67 -1.55 -13.26
CA PRO A 309 -6.03 -0.30 -12.60
C PRO A 309 -6.83 0.66 -13.48
N GLU A 310 -7.31 0.22 -14.65
CA GLU A 310 -8.09 1.03 -15.57
C GLU A 310 -9.27 1.72 -14.87
N GLY A 311 -9.45 3.00 -15.17
CA GLY A 311 -10.47 3.85 -14.54
C GLY A 311 -10.03 4.50 -13.22
N LEU A 312 -8.89 4.12 -12.61
CA LEU A 312 -8.40 4.75 -11.39
C LEU A 312 -7.65 6.08 -11.60
N THR A 313 -7.12 6.31 -12.80
CA THR A 313 -6.38 7.53 -13.18
C THR A 313 -6.37 7.62 -14.72
N PRO A 314 -6.18 8.80 -15.35
CA PRO A 314 -6.18 8.92 -16.80
C PRO A 314 -5.15 8.02 -17.51
N GLN A 315 -5.42 7.71 -18.78
CA GLN A 315 -4.47 6.96 -19.61
C GLN A 315 -3.10 7.64 -19.65
N GLY A 316 -2.04 6.84 -19.64
CA GLY A 316 -0.65 7.33 -19.59
C GLY A 316 -0.11 7.59 -18.18
N MET A 317 -0.98 7.81 -17.19
CA MET A 317 -0.60 8.02 -15.78
C MET A 317 -0.44 6.72 -14.99
N TRP A 318 -0.85 5.59 -15.55
CA TRP A 318 -0.69 4.28 -14.91
C TRP A 318 0.23 3.34 -15.70
N ARG A 319 0.85 2.40 -14.99
CA ARG A 319 1.53 1.22 -15.52
C ARG A 319 1.01 -0.02 -14.83
N TRP A 320 0.68 -1.04 -15.60
CA TRP A 320 0.24 -2.34 -15.11
C TRP A 320 1.24 -3.38 -15.56
N LEU A 321 1.79 -4.10 -14.59
CA LEU A 321 2.88 -5.04 -14.78
C LEU A 321 2.46 -6.39 -14.21
N ALA A 322 2.72 -7.48 -14.92
CA ALA A 322 2.43 -8.83 -14.45
C ALA A 322 3.73 -9.65 -14.39
N LEU A 323 3.98 -10.30 -13.25
CA LEU A 323 5.08 -11.24 -13.10
C LEU A 323 4.77 -12.54 -13.86
N PRO A 324 5.76 -13.23 -14.46
CA PRO A 324 7.19 -12.91 -14.55
C PRO A 324 7.54 -11.97 -15.71
N ASN A 325 6.56 -11.45 -16.46
CA ASN A 325 6.75 -10.74 -17.74
C ASN A 325 7.36 -9.34 -17.63
N LEU A 326 8.08 -9.07 -16.54
CA LEU A 326 8.86 -7.87 -16.36
C LEU A 326 10.26 -8.01 -17.00
N PRO A 327 10.78 -6.96 -17.65
CA PRO A 327 12.17 -6.94 -18.11
C PRO A 327 13.13 -7.25 -16.95
N GLY A 328 14.03 -8.22 -17.15
CA GLY A 328 15.03 -8.63 -16.15
C GLY A 328 14.82 -10.00 -15.51
N GLY A 329 13.88 -10.83 -16.01
CA GLY A 329 13.78 -12.25 -15.63
C GLY A 329 13.19 -12.43 -14.23
N TRP A 330 12.00 -11.89 -14.01
CA TRP A 330 11.35 -11.88 -12.71
C TRP A 330 10.68 -13.22 -12.40
N CYS A 331 10.53 -13.53 -11.13
CA CYS A 331 9.87 -14.75 -10.68
C CYS A 331 8.34 -14.52 -10.60
N PRO A 332 7.50 -15.47 -11.03
CA PRO A 332 6.11 -15.49 -10.60
C PRO A 332 6.07 -15.44 -9.07
N SER A 333 5.08 -14.77 -8.50
CA SER A 333 4.96 -14.61 -7.05
C SER A 333 3.54 -14.98 -6.63
N ASP A 334 3.41 -15.83 -5.61
CA ASP A 334 2.12 -16.01 -4.97
C ASP A 334 1.63 -14.69 -4.35
N HIS A 335 0.35 -14.69 -4.00
CA HIS A 335 -0.33 -13.50 -3.52
C HIS A 335 0.37 -12.81 -2.34
N ASN A 336 0.89 -13.58 -1.39
CA ASN A 336 1.57 -13.06 -0.21
C ASN A 336 3.03 -12.73 -0.53
N SER A 337 3.68 -13.51 -1.39
CA SER A 337 5.04 -13.25 -1.87
C SER A 337 5.21 -11.85 -2.46
N LEU A 338 4.14 -11.26 -3.03
CA LEU A 338 4.17 -9.89 -3.56
C LEU A 338 4.63 -8.81 -2.56
N VAL A 339 4.66 -9.06 -1.25
CA VAL A 339 5.15 -8.10 -0.23
C VAL A 339 6.44 -8.51 0.48
N TRP A 340 6.98 -9.69 0.21
CA TRP A 340 8.23 -10.15 0.84
C TRP A 340 9.23 -10.78 -0.11
N CYS A 341 8.87 -10.92 -1.38
CA CYS A 341 9.71 -11.50 -2.39
C CYS A 341 10.95 -10.65 -2.64
N ASN A 342 12.14 -11.15 -2.29
CA ASN A 342 13.38 -10.38 -2.28
C ASN A 342 13.71 -9.78 -3.65
N GLN A 343 13.58 -10.57 -4.71
CA GLN A 343 13.80 -10.13 -6.09
C GLN A 343 12.93 -8.92 -6.45
N LEU A 344 11.69 -8.87 -5.95
CA LEU A 344 10.77 -7.75 -6.15
C LEU A 344 11.02 -6.59 -5.20
N MET A 345 11.16 -6.86 -3.90
CA MET A 345 11.31 -5.82 -2.87
C MET A 345 12.59 -4.99 -3.07
N VAL A 346 13.70 -5.64 -3.45
CA VAL A 346 14.97 -4.94 -3.71
C VAL A 346 14.83 -3.95 -4.87
N ARG A 347 14.22 -4.40 -5.98
CA ARG A 347 14.08 -3.59 -7.21
C ARG A 347 13.04 -2.49 -7.05
N LEU A 348 11.90 -2.82 -6.46
CA LEU A 348 10.86 -1.84 -6.16
C LEU A 348 11.37 -0.80 -5.16
N GLY A 349 12.03 -1.22 -4.09
CA GLY A 349 12.64 -0.32 -3.10
C GLY A 349 13.70 0.59 -3.71
N GLN A 350 14.55 0.06 -4.61
CA GLN A 350 15.50 0.87 -5.38
C GLN A 350 14.79 1.91 -6.24
N ALA A 351 13.82 1.50 -7.06
CA ALA A 351 13.07 2.41 -7.92
C ALA A 351 12.33 3.50 -7.13
N MET A 352 11.75 3.16 -5.98
CA MET A 352 11.05 4.12 -5.12
C MET A 352 12.01 5.17 -4.54
N VAL A 353 13.20 4.76 -4.09
CA VAL A 353 14.20 5.71 -3.56
C VAL A 353 14.78 6.55 -4.69
N ASP A 354 15.10 5.95 -5.83
CA ASP A 354 15.68 6.63 -6.99
C ASP A 354 14.69 7.64 -7.60
N LEU A 355 13.38 7.34 -7.61
CA LEU A 355 12.34 8.30 -8.01
C LEU A 355 12.18 9.48 -7.04
N ALA A 356 12.54 9.27 -5.77
CA ALA A 356 12.41 10.30 -4.75
C ALA A 356 13.60 11.27 -4.71
N GLN A 357 14.76 10.89 -5.28
CA GLN A 357 15.92 11.79 -5.42
C GLN A 357 15.73 12.72 -6.62
#